data_AF-A0AAY5EPY2-F1
#
_entry.id   AF-A0AAY5EPY2-F1
#
_cell.length_a   1.000
_cell.length_b   1.000
_cell.length_c   1.000
_cell.angle_alpha   90.00
_cell.angle_beta   90.00
_cell.angle_gamma   90.00
#
_symmetry.space_group_name_H-M   'P 1'
#
loop_
_entity.id
_entity.type
_entity.pdbx_description
1 polymer ?
#
loop_
_entity_poly.entity_id
_entity_poly.type
_entity_poly.pdbx_seq_one_letter_code
_entity_poly.pdbx_strand_id
1 'polypeptide(L)'
;GTALSESSELDVWPMLRMAFVVLVLLIMLPAMFGLSLGITEAYMKILIKTLEWATLKIQKNSEEKKTLKPSSSNGLIQRDDSSLEKEIVELRRNRPRPVEGGDFALSDVFYFSRRGVESIMEDEVTHRFSSEELASWNLLTRTNNNFHYISLRLTILWGVGVCIRYGILLPLRVTLAAIGISWLVVGTTGVGFLPSCRLKDWLSELVHVMCYRICARGLSATIHYHNRENKPKKGGICVANHTSPIDVVILANDGGYAMVGQVHGGLMGVIQRAMVRACPHIWFERAEMKDRHLVTKRLRDHVNDKNKLPILIFPEGTCINNTSVMMFKKGSFEIGGTIYPVAIKYDPQFGDAFWNSGKYNMVSYLLRMMTSWAIVCNVWYLPPMTQQEGEDAVQFANRVKSAIAHQGGLVDLSWDGGLKRAKVKDTFRQEQQKIYSHMLVRDDSSD
;
A
#
# COMPACT_ATOMS: atom_id res chain seq x y z
N GLY A 1 70.72 16.20 30.63
CA GLY A 1 69.31 16.34 30.96
C GLY A 1 68.61 17.05 29.83
N THR A 2 67.81 16.33 29.07
CA THR A 2 66.89 16.87 28.05
C THR A 2 65.61 16.07 28.19
N ALA A 3 64.64 16.66 28.87
CA ALA A 3 63.27 16.17 28.94
C ALA A 3 62.38 17.37 28.65
N LEU A 4 61.87 17.45 27.42
CA LEU A 4 60.78 18.34 27.05
C LEU A 4 59.79 17.54 26.20
N SER A 5 58.73 17.11 26.89
CA SER A 5 57.33 17.19 26.46
C SER A 5 56.97 16.54 25.12
N GLU A 6 56.77 15.21 25.14
CA GLU A 6 55.82 14.58 24.22
C GLU A 6 54.40 14.92 24.68
N SER A 7 53.73 15.81 23.95
CA SER A 7 52.28 15.99 24.06
C SER A 7 51.59 14.76 23.50
N SER A 8 51.02 13.94 24.37
CA SER A 8 50.13 12.84 24.01
C SER A 8 48.83 13.42 23.43
N GLU A 9 48.78 13.68 22.13
CA GLU A 9 47.50 13.79 21.42
C GLU A 9 46.74 12.49 21.66
N LEU A 10 45.61 12.55 22.36
CA LEU A 10 44.70 11.40 22.45
C LEU A 10 44.32 11.02 21.03
N ASP A 11 44.87 9.91 20.52
CA ASP A 11 44.44 9.35 19.25
C ASP A 11 42.97 8.92 19.39
N VAL A 12 42.07 9.76 18.89
CA VAL A 12 40.60 9.56 18.96
C VAL A 12 40.16 8.47 17.99
N TRP A 13 41.03 8.07 17.06
CA TRP A 13 40.71 7.19 15.95
C TRP A 13 40.39 5.73 16.38
N PRO A 14 41.12 5.10 17.31
CA PRO A 14 40.73 3.80 17.87
C PRO A 14 39.38 3.84 18.58
N MET A 15 39.07 4.91 19.32
CA MET A 15 37.78 5.07 20.01
C MET A 15 36.62 5.18 19.01
N LEU A 16 36.79 5.97 17.95
CA LEU A 16 35.80 6.11 16.88
C LEU A 16 35.59 4.81 16.12
N ARG A 17 36.67 4.05 15.83
CA ARG A 17 36.57 2.72 15.22
C ARG A 17 35.80 1.75 16.10
N MET A 18 36.11 1.70 17.40
CA MET A 18 35.40 0.83 18.34
C MET A 18 33.92 1.21 18.44
N ALA A 19 33.60 2.50 18.55
CA ALA A 19 32.22 2.99 18.56
C ALA A 19 31.46 2.61 17.28
N PHE A 20 32.11 2.72 16.11
CA PHE A 20 31.53 2.31 14.84
C PHE A 20 31.27 0.80 14.77
N VAL A 21 32.22 -0.03 15.20
CA VAL A 21 32.05 -1.49 15.24
C VAL A 21 30.89 -1.87 16.18
N VAL A 22 30.82 -1.27 17.37
CA VAL A 22 29.72 -1.50 18.32
C VAL A 22 28.38 -1.10 17.69
N LEU A 23 28.31 0.05 17.03
CA LEU A 23 27.11 0.50 16.33
C LEU A 23 26.67 -0.49 15.24
N VAL A 24 27.59 -0.95 14.40
CA VAL A 24 27.31 -1.94 13.36
C VAL A 24 26.80 -3.24 13.99
N LEU A 25 27.43 -3.73 15.06
CA LEU A 25 26.98 -4.94 15.75
C LEU A 25 25.57 -4.78 16.34
N LEU A 26 25.26 -3.62 16.93
CA LEU A 26 23.93 -3.30 17.46
C LEU A 26 22.84 -3.22 16.39
N ILE A 27 23.20 -2.93 15.13
CA ILE A 27 22.26 -2.94 14.00
C ILE A 27 22.14 -4.36 13.42
N MET A 28 23.27 -5.03 13.21
CA MET A 28 23.34 -6.28 12.46
C MET A 28 22.88 -7.49 13.29
N LEU A 29 23.29 -7.63 14.54
CA LEU A 29 22.96 -8.80 15.37
C LEU A 29 21.44 -8.91 15.64
N PRO A 30 20.72 -7.84 16.04
CA PRO A 30 19.27 -7.94 16.17
C PRO A 30 18.57 -8.19 14.83
N ALA A 31 19.14 -7.74 13.71
CA ALA A 31 18.61 -8.06 12.38
C ALA A 31 18.75 -9.54 12.02
N MET A 32 19.88 -10.18 12.35
CA MET A 32 20.09 -11.61 12.14
C MET A 32 19.03 -12.44 12.86
N PHE A 33 18.87 -12.20 14.17
CA PHE A 33 18.01 -13.01 15.03
C PHE A 33 16.54 -12.55 15.06
N GLY A 34 16.21 -11.44 14.40
CA GLY A 34 14.86 -10.87 14.42
C GLY A 34 14.48 -10.31 15.79
N LEU A 35 15.47 -9.97 16.61
CA LEU A 35 15.27 -9.41 17.94
C LEU A 35 14.94 -7.92 17.84
N SER A 36 14.08 -7.46 18.76
CA SER A 36 13.86 -6.04 19.02
C SER A 36 14.62 -5.64 20.28
N LEU A 37 15.26 -4.48 20.26
CA LEU A 37 15.98 -3.93 21.41
C LEU A 37 15.05 -3.17 22.39
N GLY A 38 13.73 -3.21 22.20
CA GLY A 38 12.76 -2.53 23.06
C GLY A 38 12.58 -1.03 22.77
N ILE A 39 13.52 -0.43 22.02
CA ILE A 39 13.54 1.02 21.71
C ILE A 39 12.31 1.40 20.88
N THR A 40 11.98 0.61 19.86
CA THR A 40 10.82 0.86 19.00
C THR A 40 9.53 0.76 19.78
N GLU A 41 9.37 -0.25 20.65
CA GLU A 41 8.18 -0.43 21.48
C GLU A 41 8.00 0.73 22.46
N ALA A 42 9.08 1.19 23.09
CA ALA A 42 9.05 2.36 23.97
C ALA A 42 8.66 3.64 23.21
N TYR A 43 9.28 3.88 22.05
CA TYR A 43 8.94 5.00 21.17
C TYR A 43 7.46 4.96 20.74
N MET A 44 6.96 3.81 20.30
CA MET A 44 5.57 3.64 19.87
C MET A 44 4.59 3.89 21.01
N LYS A 45 4.86 3.42 22.23
CA LYS A 45 4.03 3.70 23.41
C LYS A 45 3.93 5.19 23.71
N ILE A 46 5.04 5.93 23.63
CA ILE A 46 5.06 7.38 23.84
C ILE A 46 4.28 8.09 22.73
N LEU A 47 4.50 7.69 21.48
CA LEU A 47 3.85 8.27 20.31
C LEU A 47 2.33 8.09 20.37
N ILE A 48 1.84 6.87 20.63
CA ILE A 48 0.40 6.56 20.74
C ILE A 48 -0.26 7.47 21.79
N LYS A 49 0.29 7.50 23.01
CA LYS A 49 -0.23 8.37 24.08
C LYS A 49 -0.28 9.84 23.68
N THR A 50 0.72 10.30 22.93
CA THR A 50 0.80 11.68 22.45
C THR A 50 -0.29 11.96 21.40
N LEU A 51 -0.50 11.05 20.45
CA LEU A 51 -1.51 11.18 19.40
C LEU A 51 -2.94 11.07 19.94
N GLU A 52 -3.19 10.16 20.88
CA GLU A 52 -4.48 10.02 21.58
C GLU A 52 -4.82 11.30 22.34
N TRP A 53 -3.87 11.82 23.13
CA TRP A 53 -4.05 13.08 23.85
C TRP A 53 -4.37 14.24 22.90
N ALA A 54 -3.65 14.34 21.78
CA ALA A 54 -3.88 15.39 20.79
C ALA A 54 -5.26 15.26 20.12
N THR A 55 -5.68 14.03 19.82
CA THR A 55 -6.98 13.73 19.18
C THR A 55 -8.14 14.06 20.11
N LEU A 56 -8.12 13.62 21.37
CA LEU A 56 -9.15 13.92 22.36
C LEU A 56 -9.35 15.42 22.55
N LYS A 57 -8.24 16.17 22.54
CA LYS A 57 -8.29 17.63 22.68
C LYS A 57 -8.94 18.33 21.49
N ILE A 58 -8.73 17.83 20.27
CA ILE A 58 -9.37 18.36 19.07
C ILE A 58 -10.87 18.05 19.09
N GLN A 59 -11.24 16.83 19.47
CA GLN A 59 -12.64 16.41 19.58
C GLN A 59 -13.38 17.30 20.59
N LYS A 60 -12.83 17.50 21.79
CA LYS A 60 -13.40 18.39 22.80
C LYS A 60 -13.60 19.82 22.28
N ASN A 61 -12.58 20.40 21.64
CA ASN A 61 -12.70 21.75 21.06
C ASN A 61 -13.75 21.82 19.92
N SER A 62 -13.93 20.73 19.17
CA SER A 62 -14.93 20.62 18.10
C SER A 62 -16.35 20.54 18.67
N GLU A 63 -16.55 19.75 19.73
CA GLU A 63 -17.81 19.66 20.47
C GLU A 63 -18.19 21.00 21.10
N GLU A 64 -17.25 21.68 21.76
CA GLU A 64 -17.46 23.02 22.31
C GLU A 64 -17.89 24.03 21.22
N LYS A 65 -17.27 23.96 20.03
CA LYS A 65 -17.67 24.80 18.87
C LYS A 65 -19.03 24.43 18.29
N LYS A 66 -19.42 23.15 18.31
CA LYS A 66 -20.76 22.70 17.88
C LYS A 66 -21.84 23.12 18.88
N THR A 67 -21.57 23.08 20.19
CA THR A 67 -22.51 23.58 21.19
C THR A 67 -22.72 25.10 21.10
N LEU A 68 -21.76 25.84 20.55
CA LEU A 68 -21.85 27.29 20.32
C LEU A 68 -22.50 27.67 18.99
N LYS A 69 -22.80 26.71 18.10
CA LYS A 69 -23.49 26.94 16.82
C LYS A 69 -24.66 25.96 16.68
N PRO A 70 -25.93 26.40 16.78
CA PRO A 70 -27.06 25.52 16.52
C PRO A 70 -26.94 24.97 15.09
N SER A 71 -26.85 23.64 14.97
CA SER A 71 -26.79 22.97 13.68
C SER A 71 -28.19 22.96 13.05
N SER A 72 -28.37 23.68 11.95
CA SER A 72 -29.48 23.48 11.03
C SER A 72 -29.21 22.21 10.22
N SER A 73 -29.52 21.04 10.77
CA SER A 73 -29.49 19.79 10.01
C SER A 73 -30.79 19.65 9.21
N ASN A 74 -30.82 20.20 8.00
CA ASN A 74 -31.76 19.73 6.99
C ASN A 74 -31.22 18.40 6.46
N GLY A 75 -31.71 17.29 7.02
CA GLY A 75 -31.64 15.98 6.39
C GLY A 75 -32.50 16.03 5.14
N LEU A 76 -31.86 16.28 3.99
CA LEU A 76 -32.51 16.27 2.69
C LEU A 76 -31.63 15.41 1.79
N ILE A 77 -32.27 14.39 1.21
CA ILE A 77 -31.72 13.31 0.39
C ILE A 77 -31.40 12.05 1.22
N GLN A 78 -32.48 11.38 1.63
CA GLN A 78 -32.50 9.95 1.84
C GLN A 78 -32.92 9.32 0.51
N ARG A 79 -32.15 8.37 -0.01
CA ARG A 79 -32.42 7.69 -1.28
C ARG A 79 -33.09 6.36 -1.00
N ASP A 80 -34.18 6.09 -1.72
CA ASP A 80 -34.74 4.75 -1.86
C ASP A 80 -33.97 4.00 -2.97
N ASP A 81 -33.71 2.71 -2.78
CA ASP A 81 -33.01 1.79 -3.72
C ASP A 81 -33.79 1.51 -5.03
N SER A 82 -34.61 2.47 -5.48
CA SER A 82 -35.43 2.35 -6.69
C SER A 82 -34.58 2.47 -7.96
N SER A 83 -34.99 1.75 -9.02
CA SER A 83 -34.37 1.81 -10.35
C SER A 83 -34.45 3.25 -10.91
N LEU A 84 -33.39 3.67 -11.63
CA LEU A 84 -33.29 4.99 -12.30
C LEU A 84 -34.52 5.34 -13.15
N GLU A 85 -35.17 4.32 -13.72
CA GLU A 85 -36.36 4.44 -14.55
C GLU A 85 -37.63 4.66 -13.71
N LYS A 86 -37.72 4.04 -12.53
CA LYS A 86 -38.87 4.20 -11.62
C LYS A 86 -38.90 5.61 -11.02
N GLU A 87 -37.75 6.12 -10.62
CA GLU A 87 -37.62 7.44 -9.99
C GLU A 87 -38.03 8.56 -10.95
N ILE A 88 -37.60 8.50 -12.22
CA ILE A 88 -37.98 9.50 -13.23
C ILE A 88 -39.46 9.39 -13.63
N VAL A 89 -40.02 8.18 -13.69
CA VAL A 89 -41.45 7.96 -13.96
C VAL A 89 -42.30 8.53 -12.83
N GLU A 90 -41.92 8.34 -11.58
CA GLU A 90 -42.62 8.90 -10.42
C GLU A 90 -42.54 10.43 -10.39
N LEU A 91 -41.37 11.00 -10.68
CA LEU A 91 -41.20 12.46 -10.85
C LEU A 91 -42.09 13.02 -11.97
N ARG A 92 -42.24 12.28 -13.08
CA ARG A 92 -43.13 12.67 -14.20
C ARG A 92 -44.61 12.53 -13.82
N ARG A 93 -44.97 11.54 -12.99
CA ARG A 93 -46.34 11.30 -12.51
C ARG A 93 -46.85 12.39 -11.56
N ASN A 94 -45.96 12.94 -10.74
CA ASN A 94 -46.28 14.01 -9.78
C ASN A 94 -46.38 15.41 -10.41
N ARG A 95 -46.44 15.51 -11.75
CA ARG A 95 -46.52 16.80 -12.45
C ARG A 95 -47.95 17.37 -12.47
N PRO A 96 -48.12 18.69 -12.30
CA PRO A 96 -49.43 19.33 -12.38
C PRO A 96 -50.09 19.26 -13.76
N ARG A 97 -49.31 19.09 -14.83
CA ARG A 97 -49.79 18.89 -16.20
C ARG A 97 -49.10 17.68 -16.83
N PRO A 98 -49.83 16.69 -17.34
CA PRO A 98 -49.26 15.64 -18.16
C PRO A 98 -48.73 16.26 -19.46
N VAL A 99 -47.51 15.91 -19.85
CA VAL A 99 -46.99 16.23 -21.17
C VAL A 99 -47.65 15.24 -22.13
N GLU A 100 -48.54 15.71 -23.00
CA GLU A 100 -49.06 14.91 -24.11
C GLU A 100 -47.86 14.46 -24.96
N GLY A 101 -47.72 13.16 -25.20
CA GLY A 101 -46.61 12.59 -25.98
C GLY A 101 -45.48 11.94 -25.16
N GLY A 102 -45.40 12.15 -23.84
CA GLY A 102 -44.35 11.51 -23.03
C GLY A 102 -42.93 12.06 -23.28
N ASP A 103 -42.84 13.23 -23.92
CA ASP A 103 -41.60 13.91 -24.30
C ASP A 103 -40.77 14.38 -23.11
N PHE A 104 -39.47 14.54 -23.36
CA PHE A 104 -38.54 15.21 -22.45
C PHE A 104 -39.10 16.55 -21.96
N ALA A 105 -39.14 16.74 -20.64
CA ALA A 105 -39.49 18.03 -20.05
C ALA A 105 -38.24 18.74 -19.53
N LEU A 106 -38.24 20.07 -19.58
CA LEU A 106 -37.13 20.86 -19.06
C LEU A 106 -36.84 20.58 -17.57
N SER A 107 -37.84 20.16 -16.79
CA SER A 107 -37.66 19.74 -15.40
C SER A 107 -36.88 18.44 -15.22
N ASP A 108 -36.81 17.57 -16.24
CA ASP A 108 -35.96 16.37 -16.23
C ASP A 108 -34.46 16.74 -16.09
N VAL A 109 -34.07 17.94 -16.51
CA VAL A 109 -32.69 18.45 -16.33
C VAL A 109 -32.28 18.45 -14.86
N PHE A 110 -33.18 18.79 -13.93
CA PHE A 110 -32.88 18.77 -12.50
C PHE A 110 -32.62 17.35 -12.00
N TYR A 111 -33.40 16.37 -12.47
CA TYR A 111 -33.18 14.97 -12.15
C TYR A 111 -31.81 14.50 -12.64
N PHE A 112 -31.50 14.68 -13.93
CA PHE A 112 -30.21 14.25 -14.48
C PHE A 112 -29.02 15.00 -13.87
N SER A 113 -29.17 16.30 -13.57
CA SER A 113 -28.15 17.08 -12.88
C SER A 113 -27.91 16.56 -11.46
N ARG A 114 -28.98 16.28 -10.71
CA ARG A 114 -28.90 15.65 -9.39
C ARG A 114 -28.21 14.29 -9.48
N ARG A 115 -28.60 13.42 -10.41
CA ARG A 115 -27.98 12.11 -10.64
C ARG A 115 -26.49 12.22 -11.00
N GLY A 116 -26.11 13.24 -11.78
CA GLY A 116 -24.73 13.54 -12.11
C GLY A 116 -23.92 13.93 -10.86
N VAL A 117 -24.47 14.80 -10.02
CA VAL A 117 -23.84 15.19 -8.75
C VAL A 117 -23.76 14.01 -7.78
N GLU A 118 -24.83 13.23 -7.63
CA GLU A 118 -24.85 12.01 -6.80
C GLU A 118 -23.77 11.02 -7.26
N SER A 119 -23.65 10.76 -8.56
CA SER A 119 -22.59 9.88 -9.10
C SER A 119 -21.17 10.38 -8.80
N ILE A 120 -20.95 11.69 -8.67
CA ILE A 120 -19.66 12.27 -8.28
C ILE A 120 -19.44 12.13 -6.77
N MET A 121 -20.50 12.33 -5.97
CA MET A 121 -20.43 12.20 -4.51
C MET A 121 -20.26 10.73 -4.08
N GLU A 122 -20.88 9.80 -4.80
CA GLU A 122 -20.84 8.35 -4.60
C GLU A 122 -19.67 7.68 -5.36
N ASP A 123 -18.65 8.44 -5.75
CA ASP A 123 -17.50 7.89 -6.47
C ASP A 123 -16.73 6.88 -5.61
N GLU A 124 -16.93 5.59 -5.90
CA GLU A 124 -16.29 4.50 -5.16
C GLU A 124 -14.86 4.20 -5.61
N VAL A 125 -14.38 4.83 -6.68
CA VAL A 125 -13.17 4.42 -7.41
C VAL A 125 -12.08 5.47 -7.29
N THR A 126 -12.34 6.74 -7.63
CA THR A 126 -11.23 7.71 -7.76
C THR A 126 -10.61 8.08 -6.42
N HIS A 127 -11.39 8.08 -5.34
CA HIS A 127 -10.88 8.32 -3.99
C HIS A 127 -9.98 7.19 -3.50
N ARG A 128 -10.05 5.99 -4.08
CA ARG A 128 -9.13 4.88 -3.79
C ARG A 128 -7.71 5.15 -4.29
N PHE A 129 -7.53 6.17 -5.14
CA PHE A 129 -6.23 6.62 -5.63
C PHE A 129 -5.71 7.90 -4.95
N SER A 130 -6.40 8.40 -3.92
CA SER A 130 -5.92 9.46 -3.04
C SER A 130 -5.56 8.92 -1.66
N SER A 131 -4.75 9.69 -0.91
CA SER A 131 -4.44 9.39 0.48
C SER A 131 -5.71 9.30 1.32
N GLU A 132 -5.77 8.31 2.20
CA GLU A 132 -6.90 8.13 3.13
C GLU A 132 -7.04 9.37 4.03
N GLU A 133 -8.24 9.95 4.08
CA GLU A 133 -8.52 11.08 4.96
C GLU A 133 -8.86 10.57 6.37
N LEU A 134 -8.09 11.04 7.36
CA LEU A 134 -8.24 10.58 8.73
C LEU A 134 -9.12 11.51 9.55
N ALA A 135 -10.03 10.91 10.30
CA ALA A 135 -10.80 11.62 11.32
C ALA A 135 -9.90 12.08 12.50
N SER A 136 -8.84 11.32 12.81
CA SER A 136 -7.88 11.62 13.88
C SER A 136 -6.69 12.45 13.40
N TRP A 137 -6.18 13.33 14.27
CA TRP A 137 -4.99 14.13 13.95
C TRP A 137 -3.70 13.40 14.32
N ASN A 138 -2.85 13.18 13.32
CA ASN A 138 -1.58 12.48 13.46
C ASN A 138 -0.36 13.41 13.39
N LEU A 139 -0.52 14.72 13.56
CA LEU A 139 0.56 15.72 13.41
C LEU A 139 1.22 15.75 12.00
N LEU A 140 0.62 15.11 11.00
CA LEU A 140 1.08 15.15 9.61
C LEU A 140 0.13 16.03 8.79
N THR A 141 0.64 17.15 8.27
CA THR A 141 -0.14 18.10 7.45
C THR A 141 -0.58 17.53 6.11
N ARG A 142 0.04 16.43 5.66
CA ARG A 142 -0.21 15.84 4.33
C ARG A 142 -1.32 14.78 4.30
N THR A 143 -1.85 14.39 5.46
CA THR A 143 -2.92 13.38 5.61
C THR A 143 -4.23 14.01 6.09
N ASN A 144 -4.30 15.35 6.12
CA ASN A 144 -5.49 16.08 6.51
C ASN A 144 -5.59 17.38 5.69
N ASN A 145 -6.52 17.42 4.73
CA ASN A 145 -6.70 18.54 3.80
C ASN A 145 -7.46 19.73 4.42
N ASN A 146 -8.17 19.53 5.54
CA ASN A 146 -9.12 20.51 6.09
C ASN A 146 -8.62 21.20 7.37
N PHE A 147 -7.34 21.04 7.72
CA PHE A 147 -6.84 21.50 9.01
C PHE A 147 -6.30 22.93 8.96
N HIS A 148 -7.15 23.89 9.31
CA HIS A 148 -6.75 25.24 9.71
C HIS A 148 -6.33 25.28 11.19
N TYR A 149 -5.48 26.24 11.57
CA TYR A 149 -4.96 26.42 12.93
C TYR A 149 -6.01 26.13 14.03
N ILE A 150 -5.75 25.12 14.89
CA ILE A 150 -6.66 24.76 15.99
C ILE A 150 -6.26 25.42 17.31
N SER A 151 -4.98 25.36 17.73
CA SER A 151 -4.51 26.05 18.95
C SER A 151 -2.99 26.17 18.99
N LEU A 152 -2.48 27.17 19.72
CA LEU A 152 -1.04 27.41 19.89
C LEU A 152 -0.29 26.20 20.44
N ARG A 153 -0.85 25.51 21.45
CA ARG A 153 -0.22 24.32 22.06
C ARG A 153 -0.08 23.17 21.06
N LEU A 154 -1.10 22.96 20.21
CA LEU A 154 -1.05 21.95 19.15
C LEU A 154 -0.03 22.35 18.07
N THR A 155 0.03 23.63 17.71
CA THR A 155 1.04 24.13 16.76
C THR A 155 2.47 23.96 17.29
N ILE A 156 2.71 24.22 18.57
CA ILE A 156 4.02 23.97 19.22
C ILE A 156 4.35 22.47 19.16
N LEU A 157 3.40 21.59 19.52
CA LEU A 157 3.60 20.14 19.45
C LEU A 157 3.90 19.68 18.02
N TRP A 158 3.21 20.23 17.02
CA TRP A 158 3.48 19.98 15.61
C TRP A 158 4.90 20.43 15.22
N GLY A 159 5.32 21.64 15.65
CA GLY A 159 6.66 22.17 15.40
C GLY A 159 7.76 21.29 16.00
N VAL A 160 7.60 20.88 17.26
CA VAL A 160 8.48 19.89 17.91
C VAL A 160 8.51 18.59 17.11
N GLY A 161 7.35 18.12 16.65
CA GLY A 161 7.26 16.94 15.81
C GLY A 161 7.96 17.07 14.46
N VAL A 162 7.99 18.26 13.86
CA VAL A 162 8.81 18.55 12.66
C VAL A 162 10.30 18.45 13.02
N CYS A 163 10.75 19.08 14.10
CA CYS A 163 12.15 19.00 14.53
C CYS A 163 12.60 17.54 14.77
N ILE A 164 11.77 16.74 15.45
CA ILE A 164 12.07 15.31 15.69
C ILE A 164 12.12 14.53 14.38
N ARG A 165 11.10 14.66 13.52
CA ARG A 165 10.99 13.88 12.28
C ARG A 165 12.11 14.21 11.29
N TYR A 166 12.46 15.48 11.14
CA TYR A 166 13.44 15.91 10.13
C TYR A 166 14.87 16.01 10.69
N GLY A 167 15.03 16.38 11.96
CA GLY A 167 16.35 16.54 12.59
C GLY A 167 16.92 15.26 13.18
N ILE A 168 16.07 14.31 13.61
CA ILE A 168 16.52 13.08 14.29
C ILE A 168 16.13 11.84 13.48
N LEU A 169 14.84 11.65 13.20
CA LEU A 169 14.37 10.41 12.57
C LEU A 169 14.85 10.28 11.12
N LEU A 170 14.73 11.33 10.31
CA LEU A 170 15.10 11.27 8.89
C LEU A 170 16.59 10.91 8.69
N PRO A 171 17.58 11.59 9.32
CA PRO A 171 18.99 11.22 9.18
C PRO A 171 19.24 9.77 9.61
N LEU A 172 18.72 9.36 10.77
CA LEU A 172 18.86 7.99 11.28
C LEU A 172 18.31 6.96 10.27
N ARG A 173 17.13 7.22 9.73
CA ARG A 173 16.44 6.35 8.76
C ARG A 173 17.17 6.26 7.43
N VAL A 174 17.71 7.37 6.94
CA VAL A 174 18.55 7.40 5.73
C VAL A 174 19.83 6.59 5.96
N THR A 175 20.47 6.72 7.12
CA THR A 175 21.65 5.91 7.47
C THR A 175 21.32 4.43 7.53
N LEU A 176 20.23 4.03 8.19
CA LEU A 176 19.80 2.63 8.26
C LEU A 176 19.47 2.07 6.87
N ALA A 177 18.75 2.83 6.04
CA ALA A 177 18.44 2.42 4.68
C ALA A 177 19.71 2.26 3.82
N ALA A 178 20.67 3.17 3.95
CA ALA A 178 21.96 3.06 3.26
C ALA A 178 22.71 1.79 3.71
N ILE A 179 22.80 1.53 5.02
CA ILE A 179 23.42 0.31 5.55
C ILE A 179 22.72 -0.95 5.03
N GLY A 180 21.38 -0.98 5.07
CA GLY A 180 20.59 -2.12 4.59
C GLY A 180 20.79 -2.40 3.11
N ILE A 181 20.72 -1.36 2.26
CA ILE A 181 20.92 -1.48 0.81
C ILE A 181 22.37 -1.87 0.49
N SER A 182 23.36 -1.27 1.14
CA SER A 182 24.76 -1.63 0.97
C SER A 182 25.02 -3.09 1.37
N TRP A 183 24.44 -3.53 2.50
CA TRP A 183 24.52 -4.93 2.93
C TRP A 183 23.87 -5.89 1.93
N LEU A 184 22.72 -5.51 1.36
CA LEU A 184 22.09 -6.30 0.31
C LEU A 184 23.04 -6.48 -0.87
N VAL A 185 23.55 -5.37 -1.42
CA VAL A 185 24.39 -5.40 -2.62
C VAL A 185 25.69 -6.18 -2.38
N VAL A 186 26.38 -5.91 -1.27
CA VAL A 186 27.65 -6.58 -0.93
C VAL A 186 27.40 -8.03 -0.57
N GLY A 187 26.43 -8.31 0.29
CA GLY A 187 26.11 -9.64 0.80
C GLY A 187 25.64 -10.58 -0.31
N THR A 188 24.68 -10.16 -1.15
CA THR A 188 24.20 -11.03 -2.24
C THR A 188 25.23 -11.21 -3.34
N THR A 189 26.09 -10.21 -3.57
CA THR A 189 27.24 -10.35 -4.46
C THR A 189 28.23 -11.38 -3.91
N GLY A 190 28.55 -11.31 -2.62
CA GLY A 190 29.41 -12.28 -1.93
C GLY A 190 28.86 -13.71 -2.01
N VAL A 191 27.57 -13.89 -1.68
CA VAL A 191 26.87 -15.18 -1.79
C VAL A 191 26.84 -15.68 -3.24
N GLY A 192 26.78 -14.78 -4.22
CA GLY A 192 26.80 -15.10 -5.64
C GLY A 192 28.05 -15.86 -6.10
N PHE A 193 29.19 -15.66 -5.44
CA PHE A 193 30.45 -16.38 -5.73
C PHE A 193 30.48 -17.81 -5.17
N LEU A 194 29.53 -18.17 -4.31
CA LEU A 194 29.46 -19.53 -3.76
C LEU A 194 28.85 -20.50 -4.78
N PRO A 195 29.32 -21.76 -4.81
CA PRO A 195 28.70 -22.81 -5.61
C PRO A 195 27.28 -23.09 -5.11
N SER A 196 26.43 -23.62 -5.98
CA SER A 196 25.05 -23.99 -5.63
C SER A 196 25.03 -25.13 -4.62
N CYS A 197 24.87 -24.78 -3.34
CA CYS A 197 24.83 -25.72 -2.23
C CYS A 197 23.88 -25.19 -1.12
N ARG A 198 23.53 -26.05 -0.16
CA ARG A 198 22.64 -25.67 0.96
C ARG A 198 23.13 -24.46 1.75
N LEU A 199 24.45 -24.30 1.88
CA LEU A 199 25.06 -23.15 2.56
C LEU A 199 24.80 -21.85 1.79
N LYS A 200 24.87 -21.87 0.46
CA LYS A 200 24.54 -20.71 -0.38
C LYS A 200 23.09 -20.29 -0.19
N ASP A 201 22.16 -21.24 -0.18
CA ASP A 201 20.73 -20.96 0.01
C ASP A 201 20.46 -20.35 1.39
N TRP A 202 21.04 -20.93 2.44
CA TRP A 202 20.91 -20.42 3.80
C TRP A 202 21.53 -19.02 3.97
N LEU A 203 22.74 -18.79 3.44
CA LEU A 203 23.38 -17.47 3.48
C LEU A 203 22.61 -16.45 2.66
N SER A 204 22.08 -16.84 1.50
CA SER A 204 21.24 -15.99 0.67
C SER A 204 20.00 -15.53 1.44
N GLU A 205 19.28 -16.47 2.07
CA GLU A 205 18.10 -16.16 2.87
C GLU A 205 18.45 -15.24 4.05
N LEU A 206 19.54 -15.53 4.76
CA LEU A 206 20.02 -14.72 5.88
C LEU A 206 20.33 -13.28 5.44
N VAL A 207 21.10 -13.09 4.36
CA VAL A 207 21.47 -11.76 3.85
C VAL A 207 20.23 -10.95 3.47
N HIS A 208 19.30 -11.56 2.73
CA HIS A 208 18.07 -10.89 2.31
C HIS A 208 17.21 -10.48 3.51
N VAL A 209 16.93 -11.43 4.41
CA VAL A 209 16.10 -11.18 5.60
C VAL A 209 16.73 -10.10 6.49
N MET A 210 18.05 -10.13 6.70
CA MET A 210 18.74 -9.07 7.43
C MET A 210 18.59 -7.70 6.78
N CYS A 211 18.81 -7.60 5.47
CA CYS A 211 18.61 -6.35 4.75
C CYS A 211 17.18 -5.83 4.92
N TYR A 212 16.17 -6.67 4.66
CA TYR A 212 14.78 -6.25 4.75
C TYR A 212 14.41 -5.82 6.17
N ARG A 213 14.93 -6.49 7.21
CA ARG A 213 14.78 -6.07 8.61
C ARG A 213 15.43 -4.74 8.92
N ILE A 214 16.62 -4.48 8.38
CA ILE A 214 17.31 -3.18 8.56
C ILE A 214 16.53 -2.07 7.83
N CYS A 215 16.10 -2.31 6.60
CA CYS A 215 15.28 -1.37 5.82
C CYS A 215 13.93 -1.09 6.49
N ALA A 216 13.26 -2.12 7.02
CA ALA A 216 12.02 -1.99 7.78
C ALA A 216 12.22 -1.14 9.05
N ARG A 217 13.32 -1.36 9.80
CA ARG A 217 13.70 -0.50 10.93
C ARG A 217 14.03 0.93 10.49
N GLY A 218 14.61 1.11 9.30
CA GLY A 218 14.78 2.40 8.64
C GLY A 218 13.47 3.11 8.26
N LEU A 219 12.33 2.46 8.38
CA LEU A 219 11.00 3.08 8.28
C LEU A 219 10.30 3.17 9.65
N SER A 220 10.98 2.78 10.72
CA SER A 220 10.38 2.47 12.03
C SER A 220 9.16 1.58 11.88
N ALA A 221 9.28 0.54 11.04
CA ALA A 221 8.17 -0.35 10.76
C ALA A 221 7.88 -1.24 11.98
N THR A 222 6.62 -1.29 12.40
CA THR A 222 6.10 -2.23 13.39
C THR A 222 5.12 -3.14 12.68
N ILE A 223 5.50 -4.41 12.51
CA ILE A 223 4.76 -5.36 11.67
C ILE A 223 4.20 -6.47 12.56
N HIS A 224 2.87 -6.55 12.63
CA HIS A 224 2.17 -7.59 13.36
C HIS A 224 1.80 -8.71 12.41
N TYR A 225 2.48 -9.85 12.57
CA TYR A 225 2.25 -11.03 11.75
C TYR A 225 1.28 -11.98 12.43
N HIS A 226 0.23 -12.36 11.73
CA HIS A 226 -0.81 -13.25 12.18
C HIS A 226 -0.80 -14.53 11.33
N ASN A 227 -1.15 -15.66 11.96
CA ASN A 227 -1.33 -16.95 11.29
C ASN A 227 -0.09 -17.46 10.52
N ARG A 228 1.09 -17.33 11.14
CA ARG A 228 2.39 -17.67 10.53
C ARG A 228 2.50 -19.12 10.04
N GLU A 229 1.65 -20.03 10.50
CA GLU A 229 1.51 -21.40 10.00
C GLU A 229 1.13 -21.47 8.51
N ASN A 230 0.45 -20.45 7.99
CA ASN A 230 0.01 -20.35 6.60
C ASN A 230 1.00 -19.62 5.68
N LYS A 231 2.24 -19.39 6.14
CA LYS A 231 3.24 -18.69 5.35
C LYS A 231 3.43 -19.31 3.95
N PRO A 232 3.67 -18.47 2.91
CA PRO A 232 3.98 -18.94 1.58
C PRO A 232 5.16 -19.92 1.56
N LYS A 233 4.95 -21.07 0.92
CA LYS A 233 5.95 -22.14 0.81
C LYS A 233 6.60 -22.16 -0.57
N LYS A 234 7.79 -22.77 -0.64
CA LYS A 234 8.53 -22.97 -1.90
C LYS A 234 7.66 -23.64 -2.97
N GLY A 235 7.84 -23.24 -4.23
CA GLY A 235 7.02 -23.72 -5.35
C GLY A 235 5.54 -23.30 -5.31
N GLY A 236 5.24 -22.20 -4.61
CA GLY A 236 3.92 -21.57 -4.52
C GLY A 236 3.92 -20.11 -4.97
N ILE A 237 2.76 -19.46 -4.87
CA ILE A 237 2.57 -18.05 -5.25
C ILE A 237 1.97 -17.30 -4.05
N CYS A 238 2.67 -16.31 -3.54
CA CYS A 238 2.15 -15.36 -2.56
C CYS A 238 1.36 -14.26 -3.29
N VAL A 239 0.08 -14.11 -2.95
CA VAL A 239 -0.78 -13.06 -3.48
C VAL A 239 -1.18 -12.13 -2.36
N ALA A 240 -0.91 -10.82 -2.53
CA ALA A 240 -1.27 -9.81 -1.54
C ALA A 240 -1.98 -8.61 -2.17
N ASN A 241 -2.79 -7.91 -1.37
CA ASN A 241 -3.22 -6.55 -1.71
C ASN A 241 -2.01 -5.59 -1.70
N HIS A 242 -2.10 -4.49 -2.45
CA HIS A 242 -0.96 -3.64 -2.76
C HIS A 242 -1.22 -2.17 -2.47
N THR A 243 -0.63 -1.66 -1.38
CA THR A 243 -0.73 -0.26 -0.99
C THR A 243 0.54 0.52 -1.35
N SER A 244 1.69 -0.16 -1.39
CA SER A 244 2.98 0.50 -1.55
C SER A 244 4.09 -0.40 -2.11
N PRO A 245 5.10 0.16 -2.79
CA PRO A 245 6.36 -0.54 -3.05
C PRO A 245 7.04 -1.10 -1.79
N ILE A 246 6.83 -0.50 -0.62
CA ILE A 246 7.41 -1.00 0.64
C ILE A 246 6.74 -2.31 1.10
N ASP A 247 5.59 -2.71 0.54
CA ASP A 247 4.93 -3.98 0.84
C ASP A 247 5.91 -5.16 0.66
N VAL A 248 6.83 -5.05 -0.31
CA VAL A 248 7.91 -6.02 -0.54
C VAL A 248 8.82 -6.15 0.67
N VAL A 249 9.25 -5.01 1.25
CA VAL A 249 10.10 -4.97 2.44
C VAL A 249 9.34 -5.51 3.65
N ILE A 250 8.05 -5.17 3.78
CA ILE A 250 7.18 -5.63 4.88
C ILE A 250 7.01 -7.16 4.84
N LEU A 251 6.74 -7.74 3.67
CA LEU A 251 6.57 -9.19 3.54
C LEU A 251 7.91 -9.93 3.67
N ALA A 252 8.96 -9.44 3.00
CA ALA A 252 10.26 -10.09 2.97
C ALA A 252 11.04 -9.99 4.30
N ASN A 253 10.51 -9.25 5.27
CA ASN A 253 11.00 -9.19 6.64
C ASN A 253 10.74 -10.50 7.43
N ASP A 254 9.78 -11.34 6.98
CA ASP A 254 9.36 -12.58 7.67
C ASP A 254 9.37 -13.83 6.77
N GLY A 255 9.99 -13.75 5.59
CA GLY A 255 10.23 -14.89 4.69
C GLY A 255 10.89 -14.47 3.37
N GLY A 256 11.48 -15.44 2.65
CA GLY A 256 12.07 -15.20 1.34
C GLY A 256 11.05 -15.28 0.19
N TYR A 257 11.13 -14.35 -0.75
CA TYR A 257 10.25 -14.31 -1.94
C TYR A 257 11.05 -14.13 -3.22
N ALA A 258 10.64 -14.82 -4.27
CA ALA A 258 11.04 -14.51 -5.63
C ALA A 258 10.20 -13.33 -6.12
N MET A 259 10.87 -12.26 -6.54
CA MET A 259 10.23 -11.02 -6.99
C MET A 259 9.98 -11.08 -8.49
N VAL A 260 8.85 -10.52 -8.91
CA VAL A 260 8.53 -10.34 -10.33
C VAL A 260 8.49 -8.85 -10.64
N GLY A 261 9.14 -8.46 -11.72
CA GLY A 261 9.01 -7.08 -12.19
C GLY A 261 9.73 -6.81 -13.49
N GLN A 262 9.72 -5.54 -13.89
CA GLN A 262 10.45 -5.09 -15.05
C GLN A 262 11.93 -4.84 -14.71
N VAL A 263 12.83 -5.03 -15.66
CA VAL A 263 14.22 -4.60 -15.56
C VAL A 263 14.28 -3.06 -15.52
N HIS A 264 15.08 -2.52 -14.60
CA HIS A 264 15.33 -1.09 -14.44
C HIS A 264 16.83 -0.76 -14.61
N GLY A 265 17.12 0.48 -15.01
CA GLY A 265 18.47 1.05 -15.03
C GLY A 265 18.87 1.69 -13.70
N GLY A 266 20.02 2.38 -13.70
CA GLY A 266 20.51 3.15 -12.55
C GLY A 266 20.72 2.31 -11.28
N LEU A 267 20.51 2.94 -10.11
CA LEU A 267 20.66 2.29 -8.80
C LEU A 267 19.74 1.07 -8.65
N MET A 268 18.49 1.16 -9.13
CA MET A 268 17.54 0.04 -9.06
C MET A 268 18.06 -1.16 -9.88
N GLY A 269 18.66 -0.92 -11.04
CA GLY A 269 19.30 -1.97 -11.83
C GLY A 269 20.49 -2.63 -11.13
N VAL A 270 21.28 -1.86 -10.37
CA VAL A 270 22.38 -2.42 -9.55
C VAL A 270 21.82 -3.35 -8.47
N ILE A 271 20.78 -2.91 -7.75
CA ILE A 271 20.11 -3.72 -6.73
C ILE A 271 19.51 -4.99 -7.34
N GLN A 272 18.78 -4.88 -8.45
CA GLN A 272 18.19 -6.03 -9.15
C GLN A 272 19.25 -7.06 -9.57
N ARG A 273 20.36 -6.60 -10.17
CA ARG A 273 21.47 -7.47 -10.56
C ARG A 273 22.14 -8.14 -9.37
N ALA A 274 22.30 -7.43 -8.25
CA ALA A 274 22.86 -7.99 -7.04
C ALA A 274 21.93 -9.07 -6.44
N MET A 275 20.61 -8.82 -6.38
CA MET A 275 19.64 -9.77 -5.83
C MET A 275 19.58 -11.08 -6.63
N VAL A 276 19.61 -10.99 -7.98
CA VAL A 276 19.55 -12.18 -8.87
C VAL A 276 20.71 -13.15 -8.65
N ARG A 277 21.87 -12.65 -8.19
CA ARG A 277 23.05 -13.50 -7.92
C ARG A 277 22.83 -14.46 -6.74
N ALA A 278 21.95 -14.10 -5.82
CA ALA A 278 21.70 -14.86 -4.60
C ALA A 278 20.33 -15.57 -4.61
N CYS A 279 19.34 -15.04 -5.32
CA CYS A 279 18.00 -15.63 -5.41
C CYS A 279 17.46 -15.51 -6.85
N PRO A 280 16.75 -16.53 -7.40
CA PRO A 280 16.21 -16.50 -8.76
C PRO A 280 14.97 -15.59 -8.88
N HIS A 281 15.15 -14.28 -8.76
CA HIS A 281 14.11 -13.28 -9.08
C HIS A 281 13.82 -13.27 -10.59
N ILE A 282 12.57 -12.96 -10.94
CA ILE A 282 12.09 -12.98 -12.33
C ILE A 282 11.94 -11.56 -12.83
N TRP A 283 12.90 -11.12 -13.65
CA TRP A 283 12.85 -9.81 -14.29
C TRP A 283 12.58 -9.94 -15.78
N PHE A 284 11.65 -9.12 -16.27
CA PHE A 284 11.25 -9.08 -17.67
C PHE A 284 11.71 -7.77 -18.33
N GLU A 285 12.10 -7.85 -19.59
CA GLU A 285 12.29 -6.66 -20.39
C GLU A 285 10.95 -6.01 -20.75
N ARG A 286 10.96 -4.71 -21.09
CA ARG A 286 9.74 -3.98 -21.47
C ARG A 286 9.02 -4.61 -22.67
N ALA A 287 9.76 -5.19 -23.61
CA ALA A 287 9.20 -5.86 -24.77
C ALA A 287 8.52 -7.18 -24.36
N GLU A 288 9.18 -7.98 -23.53
CA GLU A 288 8.69 -9.27 -23.03
C GLU A 288 7.42 -9.13 -22.19
N MET A 289 7.28 -8.05 -21.41
CA MET A 289 6.09 -7.79 -20.61
C MET A 289 4.80 -7.64 -21.44
N LYS A 290 4.91 -7.41 -22.75
CA LYS A 290 3.76 -7.37 -23.67
C LYS A 290 3.32 -8.78 -24.09
N ASP A 291 4.21 -9.77 -24.03
CA ASP A 291 3.92 -11.16 -24.35
C ASP A 291 3.42 -11.90 -23.11
N ARG A 292 2.08 -11.98 -22.99
CA ARG A 292 1.43 -12.68 -21.87
C ARG A 292 1.77 -14.16 -21.82
N HIS A 293 2.00 -14.81 -22.96
CA HIS A 293 2.28 -16.24 -23.00
C HIS A 293 3.68 -16.52 -22.45
N LEU A 294 4.68 -15.73 -22.87
CA LEU A 294 6.04 -15.81 -22.34
C LEU A 294 6.07 -15.57 -20.82
N VAL A 295 5.40 -14.51 -20.35
CA VAL A 295 5.32 -14.19 -18.91
C VAL A 295 4.70 -15.36 -18.14
N THR A 296 3.55 -15.86 -18.58
CA THR A 296 2.84 -16.97 -17.91
C THR A 296 3.67 -18.24 -17.89
N LYS A 297 4.34 -18.58 -19.00
CA LYS A 297 5.21 -19.75 -19.09
C LYS A 297 6.36 -19.67 -18.09
N ARG A 298 7.09 -18.54 -18.04
CA ARG A 298 8.24 -18.37 -17.14
C ARG A 298 7.84 -18.41 -15.67
N LEU A 299 6.68 -17.86 -15.32
CA LEU A 299 6.12 -17.95 -13.97
C LEU A 299 5.74 -19.40 -13.63
N ARG A 300 5.11 -20.12 -14.57
CA ARG A 300 4.74 -21.53 -14.38
C ARG A 300 5.96 -22.43 -14.19
N ASP A 301 7.00 -22.25 -15.01
CA ASP A 301 8.27 -22.99 -14.89
C ASP A 301 8.94 -22.75 -13.53
N HIS A 302 8.83 -21.55 -12.97
CA HIS A 302 9.35 -21.23 -11.64
C HIS A 302 8.53 -21.91 -10.53
N VAL A 303 7.19 -21.88 -10.60
CA VAL A 303 6.29 -22.50 -9.61
C VAL A 303 6.38 -24.03 -9.63
N ASN A 304 6.67 -24.62 -10.79
CA ASN A 304 6.86 -26.07 -10.94
C ASN A 304 8.14 -26.56 -10.25
N ASP A 305 9.16 -25.72 -10.11
CA ASP A 305 10.35 -26.05 -9.33
C ASP A 305 10.09 -25.83 -7.83
N LYS A 306 9.85 -26.94 -7.12
CA LYS A 306 9.51 -26.94 -5.68
C LYS A 306 10.66 -26.54 -4.76
N ASN A 307 11.87 -26.34 -5.30
CA ASN A 307 13.01 -25.84 -4.51
C ASN A 307 13.10 -24.31 -4.52
N LYS A 308 12.42 -23.63 -5.45
CA LYS A 308 12.47 -22.16 -5.57
C LYS A 308 11.54 -21.48 -4.57
N LEU A 309 11.93 -20.28 -4.15
CA LEU A 309 11.12 -19.43 -3.28
C LEU A 309 9.76 -19.11 -3.91
N PRO A 310 8.72 -18.93 -3.08
CA PRO A 310 7.40 -18.52 -3.56
C PRO A 310 7.50 -17.20 -4.34
N ILE A 311 6.75 -17.10 -5.43
CA ILE A 311 6.67 -15.87 -6.19
C ILE A 311 5.78 -14.88 -5.45
N LEU A 312 6.23 -13.64 -5.25
CA LEU A 312 5.38 -12.56 -4.72
C LEU A 312 4.72 -11.80 -5.88
N ILE A 313 3.39 -11.77 -5.89
CA ILE A 313 2.58 -11.08 -6.88
C ILE A 313 1.55 -10.19 -6.18
N PHE A 314 1.38 -8.98 -6.72
CA PHE A 314 0.36 -8.02 -6.35
C PHE A 314 -0.64 -7.89 -7.50
N PRO A 315 -1.71 -8.70 -7.56
CA PRO A 315 -2.52 -8.85 -8.76
C PRO A 315 -3.39 -7.63 -9.07
N GLU A 316 -3.46 -6.61 -8.21
CA GLU A 316 -4.11 -5.33 -8.52
C GLU A 316 -3.42 -4.59 -9.67
N GLY A 317 -2.12 -4.83 -9.87
CA GLY A 317 -1.31 -4.21 -10.93
C GLY A 317 -1.03 -2.71 -10.72
N THR A 318 -1.39 -2.16 -9.57
CA THR A 318 -1.07 -0.80 -9.13
C THR A 318 -1.18 -0.71 -7.62
N CYS A 319 -0.53 0.29 -7.00
CA CYS A 319 -0.80 0.63 -5.61
C CYS A 319 -2.14 1.36 -5.47
N ILE A 320 -2.93 0.93 -4.50
CA ILE A 320 -4.25 1.45 -4.09
C ILE A 320 -4.16 1.94 -2.64
N ASN A 321 -4.98 2.90 -2.26
CA ASN A 321 -4.99 3.32 -0.86
C ASN A 321 -5.46 2.17 0.06
N ASN A 322 -5.19 2.32 1.35
CA ASN A 322 -5.33 1.28 2.36
C ASN A 322 -6.80 0.97 2.75
N THR A 323 -7.78 1.27 1.89
CA THR A 323 -9.22 1.17 2.21
C THR A 323 -9.97 0.12 1.41
N SER A 324 -9.41 -0.33 0.28
CA SER A 324 -10.06 -1.26 -0.65
C SER A 324 -9.06 -2.18 -1.33
N VAL A 325 -9.56 -3.26 -1.93
CA VAL A 325 -8.81 -4.11 -2.85
C VAL A 325 -9.46 -3.99 -4.22
N MET A 326 -8.67 -3.67 -5.25
CA MET A 326 -9.16 -3.60 -6.63
C MET A 326 -9.26 -4.98 -7.28
N MET A 327 -9.87 -5.04 -8.46
CA MET A 327 -9.95 -6.27 -9.26
C MET A 327 -8.55 -6.87 -9.47
N PHE A 328 -8.43 -8.15 -9.12
CA PHE A 328 -7.23 -8.93 -9.37
C PHE A 328 -7.15 -9.35 -10.84
N LYS A 329 -5.96 -9.19 -11.44
CA LYS A 329 -5.71 -9.61 -12.82
C LYS A 329 -5.66 -11.14 -12.90
N LYS A 330 -6.54 -11.72 -13.72
CA LYS A 330 -6.65 -13.18 -13.91
C LYS A 330 -5.35 -13.89 -14.31
N GLY A 331 -4.43 -13.20 -14.97
CA GLY A 331 -3.18 -13.80 -15.45
C GLY A 331 -2.33 -14.41 -14.33
N SER A 332 -2.41 -13.88 -13.10
CA SER A 332 -1.73 -14.44 -11.93
C SER A 332 -2.32 -15.77 -11.45
N PHE A 333 -3.56 -16.07 -11.84
CA PHE A 333 -4.32 -17.26 -11.46
C PHE A 333 -4.34 -18.30 -12.58
N GLU A 334 -3.91 -17.95 -13.80
CA GLU A 334 -3.71 -18.87 -14.92
C GLU A 334 -2.36 -19.63 -14.84
N ILE A 335 -1.45 -19.22 -13.95
CA ILE A 335 -0.11 -19.82 -13.79
C ILE A 335 -0.20 -21.28 -13.33
N GLY A 336 -1.16 -21.58 -12.44
CA GLY A 336 -1.28 -22.84 -11.72
C GLY A 336 -0.46 -22.89 -10.43
N GLY A 337 -0.68 -23.93 -9.62
CA GLY A 337 -0.04 -24.10 -8.31
C GLY A 337 -0.86 -23.55 -7.13
N THR A 338 -0.27 -23.59 -5.95
CA THR A 338 -0.93 -23.16 -4.70
C THR A 338 -0.76 -21.65 -4.50
N ILE A 339 -1.88 -20.95 -4.35
CA ILE A 339 -1.92 -19.54 -3.94
C ILE A 339 -1.89 -19.47 -2.43
N TYR A 340 -1.05 -18.59 -1.88
CA TYR A 340 -1.00 -18.23 -0.48
C TYR A 340 -1.48 -16.78 -0.37
N PRO A 341 -2.76 -16.56 -0.01
CA PRO A 341 -3.30 -15.21 0.12
C PRO A 341 -2.74 -14.52 1.36
N VAL A 342 -2.44 -13.24 1.25
CA VAL A 342 -1.92 -12.42 2.34
C VAL A 342 -2.66 -11.09 2.36
N ALA A 343 -3.25 -10.75 3.49
CA ALA A 343 -3.84 -9.43 3.71
C ALA A 343 -2.85 -8.53 4.45
N ILE A 344 -2.64 -7.32 3.92
CA ILE A 344 -1.84 -6.27 4.55
C ILE A 344 -2.77 -5.09 4.85
N LYS A 345 -2.80 -4.65 6.10
CA LYS A 345 -3.52 -3.44 6.52
C LYS A 345 -2.57 -2.53 7.26
N TYR A 346 -2.33 -1.35 6.71
CA TYR A 346 -1.58 -0.29 7.39
C TYR A 346 -2.46 0.43 8.40
N ASP A 347 -1.84 0.93 9.47
CA ASP A 347 -2.49 1.86 10.38
C ASP A 347 -2.12 3.30 9.95
N PRO A 348 -3.06 4.02 9.33
CA PRO A 348 -2.81 5.36 8.81
C PRO A 348 -2.58 6.40 9.93
N GLN A 349 -2.87 6.08 11.20
CA GLN A 349 -2.61 6.95 12.34
C GLN A 349 -1.12 7.33 12.45
N PHE A 350 -0.19 6.45 12.05
CA PHE A 350 1.25 6.70 12.18
C PHE A 350 1.89 7.28 10.92
N GLY A 351 1.26 7.03 9.77
CA GLY A 351 1.73 7.50 8.47
C GLY A 351 0.90 6.89 7.34
N ASP A 352 0.65 7.69 6.31
CA ASP A 352 0.04 7.20 5.07
C ASP A 352 1.09 6.44 4.24
N ALA A 353 0.94 5.12 4.16
CA ALA A 353 1.81 4.24 3.39
C ALA A 353 1.54 4.32 1.88
N PHE A 354 0.39 4.83 1.45
CA PHE A 354 -0.04 4.78 0.06
C PHE A 354 0.93 5.49 -0.90
N TRP A 355 1.30 4.78 -1.97
CA TRP A 355 2.07 5.38 -3.06
C TRP A 355 1.20 5.80 -4.24
N ASN A 356 0.98 7.11 -4.35
CA ASN A 356 0.47 7.70 -5.58
C ASN A 356 1.61 7.96 -6.57
N SER A 357 1.87 6.98 -7.45
CA SER A 357 2.88 7.07 -8.51
C SER A 357 2.62 8.17 -9.55
N GLY A 358 1.40 8.70 -9.66
CA GLY A 358 1.07 9.84 -10.52
C GLY A 358 1.48 11.19 -9.91
N LYS A 359 1.65 11.24 -8.58
CA LYS A 359 1.99 12.47 -7.84
C LYS A 359 3.43 12.49 -7.33
N TYR A 360 3.97 11.34 -6.94
CA TYR A 360 5.28 11.24 -6.30
C TYR A 360 6.17 10.22 -7.01
N ASN A 361 7.39 10.62 -7.35
CA ASN A 361 8.45 9.69 -7.71
C ASN A 361 8.90 8.87 -6.48
N MET A 362 9.66 7.79 -6.71
CA MET A 362 10.08 6.88 -5.63
C MET A 362 10.86 7.58 -4.53
N VAL A 363 11.78 8.49 -4.86
CA VAL A 363 12.62 9.18 -3.86
C VAL A 363 11.76 10.10 -2.98
N SER A 364 10.90 10.92 -3.59
CA SER A 364 9.95 11.78 -2.88
C SER A 364 9.01 10.95 -2.00
N TYR A 365 8.53 9.82 -2.50
CA TYR A 365 7.71 8.87 -1.75
C TYR A 365 8.47 8.29 -0.54
N LEU A 366 9.70 7.81 -0.72
CA LEU A 366 10.51 7.26 0.37
C LEU A 366 10.85 8.32 1.42
N LEU A 367 11.18 9.55 1.02
CA LEU A 367 11.35 10.67 1.95
C LEU A 367 10.06 10.97 2.71
N ARG A 368 8.89 10.86 2.06
CA ARG A 368 7.61 10.95 2.78
C ARG A 368 7.50 9.84 3.83
N MET A 369 7.81 8.60 3.51
CA MET A 369 7.75 7.49 4.48
C MET A 369 8.74 7.68 5.62
N MET A 370 9.99 8.05 5.31
CA MET A 370 11.03 8.32 6.30
C MET A 370 10.76 9.54 7.18
N THR A 371 9.83 10.41 6.78
CA THR A 371 9.36 11.54 7.59
C THR A 371 7.97 11.31 8.19
N SER A 372 7.38 10.11 8.07
CA SER A 372 6.23 9.67 8.87
C SER A 372 6.64 9.44 10.33
N TRP A 373 5.69 9.23 11.24
CA TRP A 373 6.06 8.85 12.60
C TRP A 373 6.53 7.41 12.69
N ALA A 374 5.81 6.49 12.07
CA ALA A 374 6.16 5.08 11.94
C ALA A 374 5.36 4.48 10.78
N ILE A 375 5.72 3.26 10.38
CA ILE A 375 4.91 2.44 9.48
C ILE A 375 4.39 1.26 10.29
N VAL A 376 3.13 1.31 10.72
CA VAL A 376 2.52 0.22 11.47
C VAL A 376 1.59 -0.54 10.54
N CYS A 377 1.70 -1.86 10.53
CA CYS A 377 0.80 -2.69 9.75
C CYS A 377 0.58 -4.05 10.36
N ASN A 378 -0.55 -4.64 9.98
CA ASN A 378 -0.88 -6.03 10.23
C ASN A 378 -0.75 -6.81 8.93
N VAL A 379 -0.17 -8.01 9.03
CA VAL A 379 0.01 -8.96 7.94
C VAL A 379 -0.63 -10.27 8.37
N TRP A 380 -1.70 -10.67 7.70
CA TRP A 380 -2.35 -11.96 7.92
C TRP A 380 -1.99 -12.92 6.80
N TYR A 381 -1.43 -14.07 7.15
CA TYR A 381 -1.25 -15.18 6.23
C TYR A 381 -2.52 -16.05 6.25
N LEU A 382 -3.26 -16.07 5.14
CA LEU A 382 -4.50 -16.83 5.03
C LEU A 382 -4.22 -18.28 4.59
N PRO A 383 -5.15 -19.23 4.87
CA PRO A 383 -5.02 -20.60 4.41
C PRO A 383 -4.74 -20.69 2.90
N PRO A 384 -3.86 -21.61 2.46
CA PRO A 384 -3.54 -21.78 1.06
C PRO A 384 -4.77 -22.18 0.24
N MET A 385 -4.85 -21.67 -0.98
CA MET A 385 -5.96 -21.90 -1.90
C MET A 385 -5.46 -22.48 -3.22
N THR A 386 -6.21 -23.44 -3.74
CA THR A 386 -6.07 -23.95 -5.11
C THR A 386 -7.36 -23.68 -5.87
N GLN A 387 -7.27 -23.64 -7.20
CA GLN A 387 -8.43 -23.58 -8.08
C GLN A 387 -9.31 -24.82 -7.85
N GLN A 388 -10.61 -24.61 -7.66
CA GLN A 388 -11.59 -25.68 -7.47
C GLN A 388 -12.02 -26.29 -8.80
N GLU A 389 -12.63 -27.47 -8.74
CA GLU A 389 -13.21 -28.10 -9.93
C GLU A 389 -14.36 -27.24 -10.48
N GLY A 390 -14.34 -26.96 -11.79
CA GLY A 390 -15.32 -26.08 -12.44
C GLY A 390 -15.12 -24.57 -12.21
N GLU A 391 -14.18 -24.16 -11.36
CA GLU A 391 -13.84 -22.75 -11.14
C GLU A 391 -12.90 -22.26 -12.24
N ASP A 392 -13.22 -21.13 -12.91
CA ASP A 392 -12.31 -20.50 -13.86
C ASP A 392 -11.29 -19.56 -13.15
N ALA A 393 -10.30 -19.06 -13.90
CA ALA A 393 -9.25 -18.20 -13.32
C ALA A 393 -9.76 -16.86 -12.78
N VAL A 394 -10.89 -16.34 -13.29
CA VAL A 394 -11.50 -15.09 -12.83
C VAL A 394 -12.26 -15.34 -11.53
N GLN A 395 -13.04 -16.42 -11.45
CA GLN A 395 -13.73 -16.86 -10.25
C GLN A 395 -12.73 -17.14 -9.13
N PHE A 396 -11.64 -17.84 -9.43
CA PHE A 396 -10.57 -18.09 -8.47
C PHE A 396 -9.90 -16.80 -7.98
N ALA A 397 -9.60 -15.88 -8.90
CA ALA A 397 -9.06 -14.57 -8.55
C ALA A 397 -9.99 -13.79 -7.62
N ASN A 398 -11.30 -13.80 -7.90
CA ASN A 398 -12.31 -13.14 -7.07
C ASN A 398 -12.42 -13.79 -5.70
N ARG A 399 -12.44 -15.13 -5.58
CA ARG A 399 -12.48 -15.81 -4.28
C ARG A 399 -11.28 -15.48 -3.41
N VAL A 400 -10.08 -15.45 -4.00
CA VAL A 400 -8.85 -15.07 -3.29
C VAL A 400 -8.89 -13.59 -2.88
N LYS A 401 -9.32 -12.70 -3.79
CA LYS A 401 -9.49 -11.26 -3.51
C LYS A 401 -10.46 -11.03 -2.36
N SER A 402 -11.64 -11.64 -2.39
CA SER A 402 -12.65 -11.49 -1.35
C SER A 402 -12.17 -11.98 0.01
N ALA A 403 -11.41 -13.07 0.05
CA ALA A 403 -10.79 -13.55 1.29
C ALA A 403 -9.79 -12.54 1.88
N ILE A 404 -8.93 -11.95 1.03
CA ILE A 404 -7.98 -10.90 1.43
C ILE A 404 -8.71 -9.64 1.90
N ALA A 405 -9.72 -9.20 1.15
CA ALA A 405 -10.50 -8.01 1.46
C ALA A 405 -11.24 -8.16 2.80
N HIS A 406 -11.90 -9.30 3.00
CA HIS A 406 -12.59 -9.64 4.25
C HIS A 406 -11.62 -9.65 5.44
N GLN A 407 -10.49 -10.36 5.34
CA GLN A 407 -9.51 -10.44 6.43
C GLN A 407 -8.88 -9.09 6.78
N GLY A 408 -8.62 -8.24 5.77
CA GLY A 408 -8.02 -6.92 5.95
C GLY A 408 -9.02 -5.82 6.34
N GLY A 409 -10.32 -6.10 6.38
CA GLY A 409 -11.35 -5.06 6.55
C GLY A 409 -11.29 -4.01 5.43
N LEU A 410 -11.15 -4.47 4.19
CA LEU A 410 -11.04 -3.66 2.98
C LEU A 410 -12.30 -3.83 2.12
N VAL A 411 -12.72 -2.77 1.45
CA VAL A 411 -13.83 -2.83 0.49
C VAL A 411 -13.41 -3.64 -0.74
N ASP A 412 -14.18 -4.67 -1.08
CA ASP A 412 -13.94 -5.53 -2.24
C ASP A 412 -14.54 -4.88 -3.51
N LEU A 413 -13.68 -4.34 -4.39
CA LEU A 413 -14.11 -3.66 -5.61
C LEU A 413 -13.96 -4.52 -6.86
N SER A 414 -14.94 -4.45 -7.75
CA SER A 414 -14.92 -5.09 -9.07
C SER A 414 -14.16 -4.29 -10.14
N TRP A 415 -13.73 -3.07 -9.79
CA TRP A 415 -13.10 -2.13 -10.71
C TRP A 415 -11.62 -2.41 -10.95
N ASP A 416 -11.18 -2.12 -12.18
CA ASP A 416 -9.78 -2.26 -12.60
C ASP A 416 -8.92 -1.11 -12.06
N GLY A 417 -7.85 -1.42 -11.34
CA GLY A 417 -6.89 -0.41 -10.85
C GLY A 417 -6.23 0.43 -11.95
N GLY A 418 -6.28 0.00 -13.21
CA GLY A 418 -5.86 0.78 -14.38
C GLY A 418 -6.62 2.10 -14.56
N LEU A 419 -7.83 2.22 -13.98
CA LEU A 419 -8.60 3.47 -13.92
C LEU A 419 -7.87 4.60 -13.19
N LYS A 420 -6.79 4.30 -12.45
CA LYS A 420 -5.87 5.31 -11.90
C LYS A 420 -5.27 6.23 -12.97
N ARG A 421 -5.11 5.73 -14.19
CA ARG A 421 -4.42 6.43 -15.30
C ARG A 421 -5.23 6.45 -16.59
N ALA A 422 -6.16 5.52 -16.76
CA ALA A 422 -7.01 5.42 -17.93
C ALA A 422 -8.42 5.91 -17.63
N LYS A 423 -9.11 6.40 -18.65
CA LYS A 423 -10.55 6.63 -18.58
C LYS A 423 -11.29 5.29 -18.61
N VAL A 424 -12.51 5.29 -18.11
CA VAL A 424 -13.46 4.20 -18.30
C VAL A 424 -13.61 3.93 -19.80
N LYS A 425 -13.71 2.65 -20.20
CA LYS A 425 -13.85 2.28 -21.62
C LYS A 425 -15.09 2.94 -22.22
N ASP A 426 -14.99 3.36 -23.47
CA ASP A 426 -16.08 4.02 -24.18
C ASP A 426 -17.35 3.15 -24.22
N THR A 427 -17.23 1.82 -24.22
CA THR A 427 -18.37 0.89 -24.20
C THR A 427 -19.24 1.04 -22.96
N PHE A 428 -18.64 1.15 -21.77
CA PHE A 428 -19.39 1.36 -20.52
C PHE A 428 -20.06 2.73 -20.51
N ARG A 429 -19.36 3.76 -21.02
CA ARG A 429 -19.95 5.09 -21.19
C ARG A 429 -21.15 5.03 -22.14
N GLN A 430 -21.02 4.34 -23.26
CA GLN A 430 -22.09 4.19 -24.25
C GLN A 430 -23.27 3.40 -23.68
N GLU A 431 -23.03 2.36 -22.89
CA GLU A 431 -24.09 1.60 -22.21
C GLU A 431 -24.87 2.48 -21.24
N GLN A 432 -24.18 3.28 -20.42
CA GLN A 432 -24.83 4.25 -19.55
C GLN A 432 -25.59 5.32 -20.36
N GLN A 433 -25.01 5.80 -21.47
CA GLN A 433 -25.67 6.75 -22.36
C GLN A 433 -26.92 6.17 -23.02
N LYS A 434 -26.92 4.87 -23.37
CA LYS A 434 -28.10 4.16 -23.88
C LYS A 434 -29.22 4.13 -22.84
N ILE A 435 -28.89 3.83 -21.57
CA ILE A 435 -29.86 3.86 -20.47
C ILE A 435 -30.52 5.24 -20.37
N TYR A 436 -29.73 6.31 -20.37
CA TYR A 436 -30.26 7.68 -20.38
C TYR A 436 -31.06 8.00 -21.65
N SER A 437 -30.61 7.53 -22.81
CA SER A 437 -31.29 7.72 -24.09
C SER A 437 -32.68 7.07 -24.09
N HIS A 438 -32.82 5.85 -23.59
CA HIS A 438 -34.12 5.16 -23.49
C HIS A 438 -35.11 5.88 -22.55
N MET A 439 -34.61 6.61 -21.55
CA MET A 439 -35.48 7.41 -20.66
C MET A 439 -35.94 8.73 -21.30
N LEU A 440 -35.18 9.22 -22.28
CA LEU A 440 -35.45 10.45 -23.01
C LEU A 440 -36.28 10.22 -24.27
N VAL A 441 -36.05 9.09 -24.94
CA VAL A 441 -36.67 8.70 -26.20
C VAL A 441 -37.38 7.37 -25.94
N ARG A 442 -38.73 7.36 -25.92
CA ARG A 442 -39.45 6.08 -25.97
C ARG A 442 -39.22 5.45 -27.34
N ASP A 443 -39.08 4.13 -27.37
CA ASP A 443 -39.17 3.39 -28.63
C ASP A 443 -40.57 3.61 -29.21
N ASP A 444 -40.66 4.32 -30.33
CA ASP A 444 -41.86 4.43 -31.19
C ASP A 444 -42.19 3.09 -31.90
N SER A 445 -41.90 1.94 -31.28
CA SER A 445 -42.07 0.62 -31.87
C SER A 445 -43.33 -0.12 -31.40
N SER A 446 -44.37 0.63 -31.05
CA SER A 446 -45.70 0.08 -30.81
C SER A 446 -46.76 1.01 -31.39
N ASP A 447 -46.88 1.02 -32.71
CA ASP A 447 -48.13 1.21 -33.46
C ASP A 447 -48.07 0.43 -34.78
#